data_AF-A0A6P8BS55-F1
#
_entry.id   AF-A0A6P8BS55-F1
#
_cell.length_a   1.000
_cell.length_b   1.000
_cell.length_c   1.000
_cell.angle_alpha   90.00
_cell.angle_beta   90.00
_cell.angle_gamma   90.00
#
_symmetry.space_group_name_H-M   'P 1'
#
loop_
_entity.id
_entity.type
_entity.pdbx_description
1 polymer ?
#
loop_
_entity_poly.entity_id
_entity_poly.type
_entity_poly.pdbx_seq_one_letter_code
_entity_poly.pdbx_strand_id
1 'polypeptide(L)'
;MPKRGRETTVPSRAFAGGMNKHIYFPDADVEHEPEPLSERRELKKKRKVSRVSETLTPASKPRRFPSTSNQFGVLRALHRPKQRRREISSSRVEFHREWSYSSRDFSGCRDRLVVVSYNILGVENASKHPDLYSGVPAKFLKWKRRKRLICEEIRLYNAGILCLQEVDLFQDLAVDLQKDGYDGVFKGRTGEAVDGCAIFWKDQRFTLVHEENIEFRTFGLRDNVAQLCVLKINQTEENANLPARSSMYHTSQSRHVLVGNIHVLFNPNRGDVKLGQIRLFLEKAYELSEKWGGIPVILGGDLNSVPESAVYQFLASSQLDIRLHDRRNISGQMASQSFRSMARSYRTISRPFMYRWTHEELRLAAGSYGVTSLSHQLKLSSAYIAIPGSSRCRDRCGEPIATSYHSSFMGTVDYIWHTEELVPVRVLETLPVDILRRTKGFPSKWTWLCGLCAIT
;
A
#
# COMPACT_ATOMS: atom_id res chain seq x y z
N MET A 1 13.30 33.72 64.51
CA MET A 1 14.15 34.82 64.02
C MET A 1 15.27 34.24 63.14
N PRO A 2 15.80 34.97 62.13
CA PRO A 2 15.88 34.38 60.78
C PRO A 2 17.23 34.50 60.05
N LYS A 3 17.36 33.76 58.93
CA LYS A 3 17.83 34.19 57.58
C LYS A 3 17.85 32.96 56.66
N ARG A 4 16.88 32.80 55.74
CA ARG A 4 16.89 33.30 54.34
C ARG A 4 18.14 32.87 53.53
N GLY A 5 18.04 31.70 52.90
CA GLY A 5 18.61 31.44 51.57
C GLY A 5 17.50 31.55 50.51
N ARG A 6 17.81 32.06 49.32
CA ARG A 6 16.87 32.29 48.21
C ARG A 6 17.48 31.65 46.94
N GLU A 7 16.67 31.54 45.89
CA GLU A 7 17.05 31.08 44.53
C GLU A 7 17.15 29.55 44.36
N THR A 8 16.67 28.94 43.26
CA THR A 8 15.90 29.47 42.12
C THR A 8 14.94 28.41 41.58
N THR A 9 13.67 28.74 41.38
CA THR A 9 12.70 27.89 40.69
C THR A 9 12.92 27.96 39.18
N VAL A 10 13.35 26.87 38.56
CA VAL A 10 13.43 26.75 37.10
C VAL A 10 12.02 26.48 36.54
N PRO A 11 11.49 27.29 35.61
CA PRO A 11 10.14 27.10 35.09
C PRO A 11 10.06 25.93 34.11
N SER A 12 8.91 25.26 34.11
CA SER A 12 8.54 24.23 33.14
C SER A 12 8.64 24.75 31.71
N ARG A 13 9.48 24.12 30.87
CA ARG A 13 9.45 24.36 29.42
C ARG A 13 8.16 23.76 28.85
N ALA A 14 7.24 24.63 28.46
CA ALA A 14 6.12 24.25 27.61
C ALA A 14 6.65 23.67 26.29
N PHE A 15 6.05 22.55 25.85
CA PHE A 15 6.27 22.06 24.49
C PHE A 15 5.64 23.04 23.51
N ALA A 16 6.48 23.83 22.83
CA ALA A 16 6.03 24.63 21.70
C ALA A 16 5.63 23.66 20.56
N GLY A 17 4.33 23.62 20.25
CA GLY A 17 3.81 22.82 19.15
C GLY A 17 4.43 23.26 17.84
N GLY A 18 5.11 22.34 17.15
CA GLY A 18 5.54 22.56 15.78
C GLY A 18 4.31 22.72 14.89
N MET A 19 4.21 23.85 14.18
CA MET A 19 3.14 24.05 13.21
C MET A 19 3.30 23.05 12.06
N ASN A 20 2.47 22.01 12.05
CA ASN A 20 2.30 21.16 10.88
C ASN A 20 1.79 22.03 9.72
N LYS A 21 2.52 21.99 8.59
CA LYS A 21 2.03 22.58 7.35
C LYS A 21 0.90 21.71 6.80
N HIS A 22 -0.33 22.04 7.17
CA HIS A 22 -1.51 21.55 6.49
C HIS A 22 -1.41 21.96 5.01
N ILE A 23 -1.30 20.99 4.10
CA ILE A 23 -1.49 21.23 2.67
C ILE A 23 -2.98 21.11 2.42
N TYR A 24 -3.70 22.21 2.58
CA TYR A 24 -5.10 22.30 2.17
C TYR A 24 -5.16 22.67 0.68
N PHE A 25 -6.13 22.13 -0.04
CA PHE A 25 -6.41 22.54 -1.42
C PHE A 25 -6.95 23.98 -1.41
N PRO A 26 -6.33 24.95 -2.11
CA PRO A 26 -6.95 26.26 -2.30
C PRO A 26 -8.06 26.17 -3.34
N ASP A 27 -9.22 26.75 -3.03
CA ASP A 27 -10.31 26.93 -3.98
C ASP A 27 -9.85 27.83 -5.15
N ALA A 28 -10.29 27.49 -6.36
CA ALA A 28 -9.85 28.14 -7.60
C ALA A 28 -10.75 29.33 -7.96
N ASP A 29 -10.55 30.46 -7.29
CA ASP A 29 -11.11 31.74 -7.74
C ASP A 29 -10.31 32.31 -8.92
N VAL A 30 -11.04 32.80 -9.92
CA VAL A 30 -10.51 33.28 -11.19
C VAL A 30 -10.37 34.80 -11.16
N GLU A 31 -9.13 35.30 -11.16
CA GLU A 31 -8.84 36.68 -11.54
C GLU A 31 -7.78 36.74 -12.64
N HIS A 32 -7.87 37.77 -13.47
CA HIS A 32 -7.23 37.90 -14.77
C HIS A 32 -6.55 39.28 -14.83
N GLU A 33 -5.23 39.33 -14.98
CA GLU A 33 -4.47 40.54 -15.37
C GLU A 33 -3.15 40.13 -16.08
N PRO A 34 -2.51 40.99 -16.89
CA PRO A 34 -1.72 40.57 -18.06
C PRO A 34 -0.18 40.56 -17.90
N GLU A 35 0.50 39.85 -18.83
CA GLU A 35 1.97 39.93 -19.00
C GLU A 35 2.41 41.16 -19.85
N PRO A 36 3.57 41.76 -19.53
CA PRO A 36 4.22 42.77 -20.38
C PRO A 36 5.23 42.17 -21.39
N LEU A 37 5.34 42.80 -22.56
CA LEU A 37 6.22 42.40 -23.68
C LEU A 37 7.65 42.97 -23.55
N SER A 38 8.67 42.14 -23.79
CA SER A 38 10.00 42.44 -24.42
C SER A 38 10.95 41.26 -24.17
N GLU A 39 11.99 40.95 -24.98
CA GLU A 39 12.56 41.62 -26.15
C GLU A 39 13.15 40.58 -27.13
N ARG A 40 13.24 40.92 -28.44
CA ARG A 40 13.84 40.05 -29.48
C ARG A 40 15.37 40.20 -29.55
N ARG A 41 16.09 39.10 -29.78
CA ARG A 41 17.28 39.11 -30.67
C ARG A 41 17.27 37.91 -31.64
N GLU A 42 17.46 38.22 -32.92
CA GLU A 42 17.42 37.26 -34.05
C GLU A 42 18.84 36.79 -34.47
N LEU A 43 18.85 35.93 -35.52
CA LEU A 43 19.92 35.61 -36.50
C LEU A 43 20.72 34.32 -36.20
N LYS A 44 20.93 33.37 -37.14
CA LYS A 44 20.69 33.36 -38.61
C LYS A 44 20.53 31.92 -39.20
N LYS A 45 19.49 31.75 -40.02
CA LYS A 45 19.37 30.95 -41.29
C LYS A 45 20.21 29.66 -41.50
N LYS A 46 19.52 28.57 -41.90
CA LYS A 46 19.32 28.21 -43.34
C LYS A 46 18.17 27.21 -43.54
N ARG A 47 17.47 27.30 -44.69
CA ARG A 47 16.30 26.50 -45.11
C ARG A 47 16.65 25.59 -46.29
N LYS A 48 15.88 24.51 -46.51
CA LYS A 48 15.44 24.11 -47.87
C LYS A 48 14.00 23.57 -47.81
N VAL A 49 13.27 23.63 -48.93
CA VAL A 49 11.79 23.69 -48.98
C VAL A 49 11.21 22.93 -50.18
N SER A 50 10.05 22.27 -49.97
CA SER A 50 8.99 21.94 -50.96
C SER A 50 7.79 21.39 -50.15
N ARG A 51 6.58 21.98 -50.01
CA ARG A 51 5.61 22.61 -50.96
C ARG A 51 5.17 21.59 -52.03
N VAL A 52 3.90 21.22 -52.27
CA VAL A 52 2.60 21.93 -52.45
C VAL A 52 1.46 20.89 -52.22
N SER A 53 0.18 21.13 -51.85
CA SER A 53 -0.60 22.21 -51.19
C SER A 53 -2.04 21.67 -50.90
N GLU A 54 -2.92 22.44 -50.24
CA GLU A 54 -4.36 22.14 -50.03
C GLU A 54 -5.27 22.95 -50.97
N THR A 55 -6.51 22.47 -51.21
CA THR A 55 -7.68 23.31 -51.54
C THR A 55 -8.97 22.69 -50.97
N LEU A 56 -9.87 23.52 -50.43
CA LEU A 56 -11.19 23.14 -49.88
C LEU A 56 -12.34 23.93 -50.55
N THR A 57 -13.59 23.57 -50.21
CA THR A 57 -14.86 24.33 -50.39
C THR A 57 -15.65 24.22 -51.72
N PRO A 58 -16.96 24.54 -51.77
CA PRO A 58 -18.02 23.95 -50.92
C PRO A 58 -19.38 23.65 -51.61
N ALA A 59 -20.22 22.87 -50.91
CA ALA A 59 -21.71 22.92 -50.82
C ALA A 59 -22.64 23.08 -52.06
N SER A 60 -23.55 22.11 -52.25
CA SER A 60 -25.04 22.29 -52.16
C SER A 60 -25.81 20.99 -52.50
N LYS A 61 -27.08 20.87 -52.07
CA LYS A 61 -27.99 19.74 -52.35
C LYS A 61 -29.04 20.13 -53.41
N PRO A 62 -29.64 19.16 -54.12
CA PRO A 62 -31.06 18.86 -53.85
C PRO A 62 -31.44 17.37 -53.84
N ARG A 63 -32.67 17.06 -53.39
CA ARG A 63 -33.32 15.73 -53.41
C ARG A 63 -34.25 15.59 -54.63
N ARG A 64 -34.32 14.41 -55.27
CA ARG A 64 -35.55 13.58 -55.49
C ARG A 64 -35.26 12.31 -56.33
N PHE A 65 -36.08 11.28 -56.14
CA PHE A 65 -36.13 9.98 -56.87
C PHE A 65 -37.08 10.08 -58.10
N PRO A 66 -37.53 9.01 -58.83
CA PRO A 66 -37.14 7.58 -58.91
C PRO A 66 -37.03 6.98 -60.36
N SER A 67 -36.56 5.72 -60.51
CA SER A 67 -36.98 4.72 -61.54
C SER A 67 -36.12 3.44 -61.45
N THR A 68 -36.63 2.28 -60.99
CA THR A 68 -37.24 1.15 -61.75
C THR A 68 -36.35 0.43 -62.79
N SER A 69 -35.88 -0.79 -62.47
CA SER A 69 -36.30 -2.01 -63.20
C SER A 69 -35.96 -3.31 -62.45
N ASN A 70 -36.74 -4.36 -62.74
CA ASN A 70 -36.82 -5.64 -62.05
C ASN A 70 -35.67 -6.61 -62.40
N GLN A 71 -35.12 -7.31 -61.39
CA GLN A 71 -35.30 -8.74 -61.09
C GLN A 71 -35.02 -9.75 -62.24
N PHE A 72 -33.95 -10.54 -62.06
CA PHE A 72 -33.94 -12.01 -61.99
C PHE A 72 -32.62 -12.39 -61.26
N GLY A 73 -32.49 -13.44 -60.45
CA GLY A 73 -33.50 -14.43 -60.08
C GLY A 73 -32.93 -15.72 -59.48
N VAL A 74 -32.02 -15.65 -58.48
CA VAL A 74 -31.72 -16.72 -57.48
C VAL A 74 -31.17 -18.07 -58.02
N LEU A 75 -30.00 -18.55 -57.58
CA LEU A 75 -29.95 -19.61 -56.56
C LEU A 75 -28.61 -19.71 -55.79
N ARG A 76 -28.71 -19.51 -54.47
CA ARG A 76 -27.92 -20.07 -53.35
C ARG A 76 -26.44 -20.48 -53.56
N ALA A 77 -25.55 -19.68 -52.97
CA ALA A 77 -24.40 -20.19 -52.22
C ALA A 77 -24.54 -19.79 -50.74
N LEU A 78 -24.64 -20.75 -49.82
CA LEU A 78 -24.85 -20.52 -48.39
C LEU A 78 -23.60 -19.94 -47.71
N HIS A 79 -23.46 -18.61 -47.70
CA HIS A 79 -22.48 -17.94 -46.86
C HIS A 79 -22.88 -18.03 -45.38
N ARG A 80 -22.25 -18.96 -44.67
CA ARG A 80 -22.28 -19.05 -43.20
C ARG A 80 -21.79 -17.69 -42.64
N PRO A 81 -22.58 -16.96 -41.83
CA PRO A 81 -22.11 -15.72 -41.25
C PRO A 81 -20.96 -16.04 -40.29
N LYS A 82 -19.78 -15.48 -40.55
CA LYS A 82 -18.66 -15.49 -39.60
C LYS A 82 -19.08 -14.70 -38.37
N GLN A 83 -19.66 -15.37 -37.38
CA GLN A 83 -19.70 -14.86 -36.02
C GLN A 83 -18.26 -14.59 -35.59
N ARG A 84 -17.85 -13.31 -35.66
CA ARG A 84 -16.75 -12.80 -34.87
C ARG A 84 -17.18 -12.90 -33.39
N ARG A 85 -17.05 -14.09 -32.82
CA ARG A 85 -16.85 -14.21 -31.37
C ARG A 85 -15.70 -13.27 -31.05
N ARG A 86 -15.98 -12.22 -30.28
CA ARG A 86 -14.92 -11.46 -29.62
C ARG A 86 -14.30 -12.43 -28.62
N GLU A 87 -13.22 -13.10 -29.04
CA GLU A 87 -12.32 -13.73 -28.11
C GLU A 87 -11.75 -12.62 -27.21
N ILE A 88 -12.39 -12.45 -26.05
CA ILE A 88 -11.74 -11.82 -24.91
C ILE A 88 -10.56 -12.75 -24.62
N SER A 89 -9.37 -12.30 -25.03
CA SER A 89 -8.13 -13.07 -24.99
C SER A 89 -8.02 -13.84 -23.67
N SER A 90 -8.00 -15.17 -23.75
CA SER A 90 -7.97 -16.06 -22.57
C SER A 90 -6.84 -15.70 -21.60
N SER A 91 -5.73 -15.18 -22.14
CA SER A 91 -4.59 -14.67 -21.38
C SER A 91 -4.86 -13.44 -20.53
N ARG A 92 -6.07 -12.84 -20.53
CA ARG A 92 -6.45 -11.80 -19.55
C ARG A 92 -7.18 -12.39 -18.35
N VAL A 93 -8.05 -13.37 -18.57
CA VAL A 93 -8.83 -14.02 -17.50
C VAL A 93 -7.87 -14.62 -16.46
N GLU A 94 -6.79 -15.24 -16.93
CA GLU A 94 -5.77 -15.88 -16.09
C GLU A 94 -5.09 -14.96 -15.05
N PHE A 95 -5.03 -13.64 -15.26
CA PHE A 95 -4.40 -12.71 -14.30
C PHE A 95 -5.38 -11.97 -13.39
N HIS A 96 -6.66 -12.40 -13.32
CA HIS A 96 -7.59 -11.87 -12.34
C HIS A 96 -7.34 -12.50 -10.97
N ARG A 97 -7.54 -11.72 -9.92
CA ARG A 97 -7.48 -12.17 -8.52
C ARG A 97 -8.89 -12.39 -8.00
N GLU A 98 -9.05 -13.45 -7.22
CA GLU A 98 -10.34 -13.89 -6.68
C GLU A 98 -10.42 -13.58 -5.18
N TRP A 99 -11.64 -13.34 -4.69
CA TRP A 99 -11.88 -13.17 -3.26
C TRP A 99 -12.06 -14.55 -2.61
N SER A 100 -11.24 -14.88 -1.62
CA SER A 100 -11.47 -15.99 -0.69
C SER A 100 -12.32 -15.49 0.47
N TYR A 101 -13.33 -16.27 0.85
CA TYR A 101 -14.32 -15.89 1.86
C TYR A 101 -14.14 -16.71 3.14
N SER A 102 -14.41 -16.07 4.28
CA SER A 102 -14.56 -16.76 5.55
C SER A 102 -15.76 -17.71 5.51
N SER A 103 -15.67 -18.85 6.21
CA SER A 103 -16.75 -19.84 6.32
C SER A 103 -17.76 -19.54 7.44
N ARG A 104 -17.55 -18.46 8.21
CA ARG A 104 -18.43 -18.03 9.30
C ARG A 104 -19.55 -17.13 8.78
N ASP A 105 -20.67 -17.07 9.49
CA ASP A 105 -21.72 -16.09 9.21
C ASP A 105 -21.38 -14.71 9.81
N PHE A 106 -21.60 -13.67 9.01
CA PHE A 106 -21.40 -12.25 9.34
C PHE A 106 -22.65 -11.41 9.06
N SER A 107 -23.82 -12.04 9.01
CA SER A 107 -25.13 -11.38 8.90
C SER A 107 -25.35 -10.30 9.98
N GLY A 108 -24.80 -10.51 11.19
CA GLY A 108 -24.80 -9.52 12.28
C GLY A 108 -23.83 -8.35 12.13
N CYS A 109 -22.81 -8.45 11.25
CA CYS A 109 -21.78 -7.42 11.07
C CYS A 109 -22.25 -6.35 10.07
N ARG A 110 -22.71 -5.21 10.62
CA ARG A 110 -23.28 -4.08 9.86
C ARG A 110 -22.21 -3.18 9.23
N ASP A 111 -21.24 -2.73 10.02
CA ASP A 111 -20.20 -1.82 9.56
C ASP A 111 -19.09 -2.62 8.86
N ARG A 112 -19.07 -2.59 7.51
CA ARG A 112 -18.09 -3.29 6.66
C ARG A 112 -17.17 -2.31 5.96
N LEU A 113 -15.87 -2.53 6.05
CA LEU A 113 -14.82 -1.69 5.48
C LEU A 113 -13.88 -2.54 4.62
N VAL A 114 -13.34 -1.97 3.55
CA VAL A 114 -12.35 -2.65 2.69
C VAL A 114 -11.02 -1.92 2.87
N VAL A 115 -9.97 -2.63 3.29
CA VAL A 115 -8.62 -2.08 3.43
C VAL A 115 -7.70 -2.70 2.39
N VAL A 116 -6.86 -1.85 1.81
CA VAL A 116 -5.75 -2.22 0.94
C VAL A 116 -4.44 -1.80 1.59
N SER A 117 -3.42 -2.66 1.52
CA SER A 117 -2.01 -2.26 1.68
C SER A 117 -1.29 -2.50 0.35
N TYR A 118 -0.48 -1.54 -0.13
CA TYR A 118 0.21 -1.65 -1.42
C TYR A 118 1.54 -0.89 -1.46
N ASN A 119 2.66 -1.63 -1.56
CA ASN A 119 3.90 -1.05 -2.07
C ASN A 119 3.74 -0.79 -3.58
N ILE A 120 3.71 0.49 -3.98
CA ILE A 120 3.43 0.88 -5.38
C ILE A 120 4.69 1.05 -6.24
N LEU A 121 5.86 0.67 -5.72
CA LEU A 121 7.19 0.81 -6.33
C LEU A 121 7.49 2.25 -6.80
N GLY A 122 8.30 2.98 -6.03
CA GLY A 122 8.66 4.36 -6.32
C GLY A 122 9.32 4.51 -7.70
N VAL A 123 9.07 5.62 -8.40
CA VAL A 123 9.77 5.96 -9.65
C VAL A 123 11.28 6.02 -9.43
N GLU A 124 11.72 6.62 -8.33
CA GLU A 124 13.14 6.72 -8.02
C GLU A 124 13.74 5.37 -7.60
N ASN A 125 13.03 4.59 -6.77
CA ASN A 125 13.46 3.23 -6.39
C ASN A 125 13.58 2.30 -7.61
N ALA A 126 12.60 2.31 -8.52
CA ALA A 126 12.65 1.57 -9.78
C ALA A 126 13.82 1.99 -10.69
N SER A 127 14.22 3.26 -10.65
CA SER A 127 15.33 3.80 -11.44
C SER A 127 16.70 3.51 -10.82
N LYS A 128 16.79 3.46 -9.48
CA LYS A 128 18.02 3.14 -8.73
C LYS A 128 18.36 1.63 -8.74
N HIS A 129 17.37 0.76 -8.98
CA HIS A 129 17.54 -0.70 -8.93
C HIS A 129 17.18 -1.41 -10.27
N PRO A 130 17.82 -1.06 -11.40
CA PRO A 130 17.51 -1.63 -12.72
C PRO A 130 17.88 -3.12 -12.84
N ASP A 131 18.76 -3.64 -11.98
CA ASP A 131 19.14 -5.04 -11.88
C ASP A 131 17.96 -5.93 -11.45
N LEU A 132 17.14 -5.45 -10.52
CA LEU A 132 15.94 -6.12 -10.04
C LEU A 132 14.88 -6.27 -11.14
N TYR A 133 14.85 -5.32 -12.07
CA TYR A 133 13.88 -5.20 -13.17
C TYR A 133 14.47 -5.46 -14.55
N SER A 134 15.65 -6.08 -14.65
CA SER A 134 16.36 -6.33 -15.91
C SER A 134 15.56 -7.15 -16.94
N GLY A 135 14.63 -8.00 -16.48
CA GLY A 135 13.69 -8.74 -17.33
C GLY A 135 12.42 -7.96 -17.75
N VAL A 136 12.24 -6.73 -17.25
CA VAL A 136 11.03 -5.91 -17.44
C VAL A 136 11.24 -4.90 -18.57
N PRO A 137 10.47 -4.97 -19.68
CA PRO A 137 10.54 -3.95 -20.73
C PRO A 137 10.29 -2.54 -20.17
N ALA A 138 11.22 -1.60 -20.40
CA ALA A 138 11.22 -0.25 -19.84
C ALA A 138 9.88 0.52 -20.00
N LYS A 139 9.10 0.23 -21.04
CA LYS A 139 7.73 0.79 -21.23
C LYS A 139 6.74 0.42 -20.12
N PHE A 140 7.01 -0.61 -19.32
CA PHE A 140 6.23 -1.02 -18.15
C PHE A 140 6.70 -0.33 -16.86
N LEU A 141 7.96 0.15 -16.82
CA LEU A 141 8.51 0.94 -15.71
C LEU A 141 8.14 2.45 -15.80
N LYS A 142 7.63 2.93 -16.94
CA LYS A 142 7.21 4.33 -17.11
C LYS A 142 6.02 4.71 -16.21
N TRP A 143 6.23 5.63 -15.26
CA TRP A 143 5.23 6.09 -14.27
C TRP A 143 3.82 6.31 -14.84
N LYS A 144 3.67 7.08 -15.93
CA LYS A 144 2.37 7.35 -16.57
C LYS A 144 1.56 6.08 -16.92
N ARG A 145 2.21 4.95 -17.20
CA ARG A 145 1.55 3.65 -17.36
C ARG A 145 1.25 3.01 -16.00
N ARG A 146 2.21 3.03 -15.08
CA ARG A 146 2.10 2.42 -13.73
C ARG A 146 0.94 3.05 -12.96
N LYS A 147 0.94 4.38 -12.80
CA LYS A 147 -0.14 5.15 -12.17
C LYS A 147 -1.51 4.77 -12.72
N ARG A 148 -1.67 4.73 -14.04
CA ARG A 148 -2.96 4.37 -14.65
C ARG A 148 -3.41 2.96 -14.26
N LEU A 149 -2.51 1.97 -14.26
CA LEU A 149 -2.82 0.60 -13.83
C LEU A 149 -3.11 0.52 -12.32
N ILE A 150 -2.37 1.27 -11.49
CA ILE A 150 -2.60 1.38 -10.04
C ILE A 150 -3.99 1.94 -9.76
N CYS A 151 -4.39 3.05 -10.40
CA CYS A 151 -5.73 3.62 -10.21
C CYS A 151 -6.84 2.73 -10.82
N GLU A 152 -6.60 2.10 -11.98
CA GLU A 152 -7.51 1.07 -12.53
C GLU A 152 -7.72 -0.08 -11.54
N GLU A 153 -6.66 -0.55 -10.88
CA GLU A 153 -6.71 -1.63 -9.88
C GLU A 153 -7.39 -1.20 -8.57
N ILE A 154 -7.06 -0.02 -8.02
CA ILE A 154 -7.71 0.53 -6.82
C ILE A 154 -9.23 0.69 -7.03
N ARG A 155 -9.68 1.13 -8.21
CA ARG A 155 -11.11 1.24 -8.54
C ARG A 155 -11.82 -0.12 -8.55
N LEU A 156 -11.16 -1.20 -8.97
CA LEU A 156 -11.78 -2.54 -9.00
C LEU A 156 -12.12 -3.06 -7.59
N TYR A 157 -11.36 -2.66 -6.57
CA TYR A 157 -11.63 -3.05 -5.18
C TYR A 157 -12.55 -2.09 -4.45
N ASN A 158 -12.64 -0.83 -4.91
CA ASN A 158 -13.41 0.25 -4.30
C ASN A 158 -13.20 0.30 -2.77
N ALA A 159 -11.94 0.32 -2.37
CA ALA A 159 -11.56 0.24 -0.97
C ALA A 159 -12.14 1.42 -0.17
N GLY A 160 -12.38 1.20 1.12
CA GLY A 160 -12.68 2.29 2.05
C GLY A 160 -11.41 3.04 2.47
N ILE A 161 -10.29 2.31 2.60
CA ILE A 161 -9.01 2.78 3.12
C ILE A 161 -7.86 2.18 2.28
N LEU A 162 -6.86 2.99 1.93
CA LEU A 162 -5.64 2.57 1.23
C LEU A 162 -4.42 2.94 2.07
N CYS A 163 -3.56 1.97 2.39
CA CYS A 163 -2.23 2.16 2.94
C CYS A 163 -1.21 1.94 1.82
N LEU A 164 -0.57 3.00 1.31
CA LEU A 164 0.38 2.90 0.22
C LEU A 164 1.82 3.10 0.72
N GLN A 165 2.77 2.34 0.18
CA GLN A 165 4.20 2.45 0.44
C GLN A 165 4.97 2.75 -0.86
N GLU A 166 6.16 3.36 -0.73
CA GLU A 166 6.98 3.85 -1.85
C GLU A 166 6.30 4.91 -2.73
N VAL A 167 5.52 5.80 -2.11
CA VAL A 167 4.86 6.91 -2.81
C VAL A 167 5.86 8.07 -2.94
N ASP A 168 6.38 8.35 -4.14
CA ASP A 168 7.24 9.53 -4.42
C ASP A 168 6.53 10.65 -5.18
N LEU A 169 5.51 10.32 -5.99
CA LEU A 169 4.71 11.29 -6.73
C LEU A 169 3.29 11.43 -6.14
N PHE A 170 3.21 11.72 -4.84
CA PHE A 170 1.96 11.81 -4.09
C PHE A 170 0.91 12.71 -4.76
N GLN A 171 1.25 13.97 -5.09
CA GLN A 171 0.27 14.90 -5.67
C GLN A 171 -0.31 14.44 -7.00
N ASP A 172 0.52 13.83 -7.87
CA ASP A 172 0.08 13.29 -9.17
C ASP A 172 -0.81 12.05 -9.00
N LEU A 173 -0.63 11.28 -7.93
CA LEU A 173 -1.52 10.16 -7.57
C LEU A 173 -2.82 10.65 -6.91
N ALA A 174 -2.72 11.58 -5.95
CA ALA A 174 -3.85 12.12 -5.20
C ALA A 174 -4.89 12.78 -6.12
N VAL A 175 -4.46 13.55 -7.13
CA VAL A 175 -5.36 14.15 -8.14
C VAL A 175 -6.18 13.11 -8.91
N ASP A 176 -5.67 11.89 -9.11
CA ASP A 176 -6.45 10.82 -9.75
C ASP A 176 -7.32 10.05 -8.75
N LEU A 177 -6.89 9.87 -7.50
CA LEU A 177 -7.68 9.23 -6.45
C LEU A 177 -8.83 10.12 -5.90
N GLN A 178 -8.66 11.44 -5.91
CA GLN A 178 -9.71 12.40 -5.51
C GLN A 178 -10.93 12.32 -6.44
N LYS A 179 -10.72 12.09 -7.75
CA LYS A 179 -11.80 11.82 -8.71
C LYS A 179 -12.56 10.52 -8.42
N ASP A 180 -11.89 9.58 -7.76
CA ASP A 180 -12.45 8.32 -7.29
C ASP A 180 -13.00 8.44 -5.85
N GLY A 181 -13.12 9.66 -5.29
CA GLY A 181 -13.71 9.95 -3.98
C GLY A 181 -12.83 9.61 -2.78
N TYR A 182 -11.50 9.75 -2.91
CA TYR A 182 -10.56 9.62 -1.80
C TYR A 182 -9.97 10.97 -1.38
N ASP A 183 -9.84 11.17 -0.08
CA ASP A 183 -8.90 12.13 0.51
C ASP A 183 -7.70 11.36 1.11
N GLY A 184 -6.59 12.02 1.44
CA GLY A 184 -5.42 11.34 1.97
C GLY A 184 -4.26 12.20 2.47
N VAL A 185 -3.44 11.60 3.34
CA VAL A 185 -2.25 12.22 3.94
C VAL A 185 -0.98 11.47 3.55
N PHE A 186 0.14 12.18 3.46
CA PHE A 186 1.43 11.67 3.03
C PHE A 186 2.55 12.00 4.01
N LYS A 187 3.38 11.00 4.31
CA LYS A 187 4.64 11.18 5.01
C LYS A 187 5.79 10.65 4.17
N GLY A 188 6.56 11.57 3.59
CA GLY A 188 7.86 11.27 2.98
C GLY A 188 8.86 10.72 4.00
N ARG A 189 9.77 9.85 3.54
CA ARG A 189 10.94 9.43 4.33
C ARG A 189 11.78 10.66 4.68
N THR A 190 12.58 10.54 5.74
CA THR A 190 13.56 11.57 6.09
C THR A 190 14.84 11.41 5.26
N GLY A 191 15.77 12.38 5.34
CA GLY A 191 17.01 12.32 4.56
C GLY A 191 16.82 12.64 3.08
N GLU A 192 17.50 11.90 2.21
CA GLU A 192 17.54 12.14 0.75
C GLU A 192 16.50 11.32 -0.04
N ALA A 193 15.75 10.44 0.63
CA ALA A 193 14.75 9.60 -0.03
C ALA A 193 13.45 10.38 -0.27
N VAL A 194 13.01 10.45 -1.53
CA VAL A 194 11.84 11.23 -1.96
C VAL A 194 10.51 10.51 -1.81
N ASP A 195 10.54 9.19 -1.62
CA ASP A 195 9.38 8.34 -1.41
C ASP A 195 8.94 8.29 0.06
N GLY A 196 7.72 7.82 0.30
CA GLY A 196 7.15 7.71 1.63
C GLY A 196 5.97 6.75 1.74
N CYS A 197 5.22 6.92 2.81
CA CYS A 197 3.93 6.26 3.03
C CYS A 197 2.79 7.26 2.79
N ALA A 198 1.66 6.78 2.27
CA ALA A 198 0.42 7.55 2.24
C ALA A 198 -0.75 6.72 2.80
N ILE A 199 -1.68 7.39 3.49
CA ILE A 199 -2.97 6.81 3.87
C ILE A 199 -4.06 7.62 3.15
N PHE A 200 -4.90 6.93 2.37
CA PHE A 200 -6.10 7.51 1.76
C PHE A 200 -7.35 6.86 2.33
N TRP A 201 -8.46 7.59 2.38
CA TRP A 201 -9.77 7.08 2.80
C TRP A 201 -10.89 7.67 1.92
N LYS A 202 -12.01 6.97 1.83
CA LYS A 202 -13.22 7.50 1.19
C LYS A 202 -13.83 8.60 2.06
N ASP A 203 -13.79 9.84 1.60
CA ASP A 203 -14.25 11.04 2.33
C ASP A 203 -15.71 10.96 2.80
N GLN A 204 -16.61 10.43 1.96
CA GLN A 204 -18.01 10.20 2.28
C GLN A 204 -18.20 9.16 3.40
N ARG A 205 -17.27 8.20 3.54
CA ARG A 205 -17.37 7.10 4.52
C ARG A 205 -16.57 7.34 5.80
N PHE A 206 -15.51 8.15 5.74
CA PHE A 206 -14.60 8.38 6.86
C PHE A 206 -14.20 9.84 6.97
N THR A 207 -14.11 10.33 8.21
CA THR A 207 -13.49 11.63 8.52
C THR A 207 -12.21 11.38 9.31
N LEU A 208 -11.08 11.92 8.84
CA LEU A 208 -9.84 11.95 9.61
C LEU A 208 -10.03 12.86 10.84
N VAL A 209 -9.85 12.28 12.04
CA VAL A 209 -9.95 13.03 13.31
C VAL A 209 -8.62 13.13 14.05
N HIS A 210 -7.62 12.33 13.66
CA HIS A 210 -6.25 12.45 14.16
C HIS A 210 -5.23 11.89 13.16
N GLU A 211 -4.08 12.54 13.05
CA GLU A 211 -2.90 12.06 12.33
C GLU A 211 -1.68 12.17 13.24
N GLU A 212 -0.94 11.08 13.38
CA GLU A 212 0.37 11.03 14.03
C GLU A 212 1.38 10.36 13.07
N ASN A 213 2.59 10.92 13.00
CA ASN A 213 3.65 10.43 12.10
C ASN A 213 4.90 10.08 12.91
N ILE A 214 5.48 8.91 12.66
CA ILE A 214 6.72 8.45 13.31
C ILE A 214 7.89 8.69 12.36
N GLU A 215 8.82 9.56 12.76
CA GLU A 215 10.13 9.69 12.11
C GLU A 215 11.15 8.83 12.85
N PHE A 216 11.44 7.63 12.34
CA PHE A 216 12.33 6.68 13.00
C PHE A 216 13.76 7.22 13.21
N ARG A 217 14.18 8.22 12.42
CA ARG A 217 15.45 8.93 12.56
C ARG A 217 15.62 9.54 13.95
N THR A 218 14.55 10.05 14.56
CA THR A 218 14.59 10.67 15.90
C THR A 218 14.92 9.66 17.02
N PHE A 219 14.76 8.37 16.74
CA PHE A 219 15.09 7.25 17.64
C PHE A 219 16.39 6.52 17.24
N GLY A 220 17.14 7.04 16.25
CA GLY A 220 18.32 6.38 15.68
C GLY A 220 18.00 5.22 14.71
N LEU A 221 16.73 5.01 14.38
CA LEU A 221 16.21 3.86 13.65
C LEU A 221 16.13 4.10 12.13
N ARG A 222 17.13 4.78 11.55
CA ARG A 222 17.22 5.14 10.12
C ARG A 222 16.04 6.01 9.65
N ASP A 223 16.01 6.24 8.34
CA ASP A 223 15.27 7.35 7.73
C ASP A 223 13.83 7.00 7.33
N ASN A 224 13.42 5.76 7.57
CA ASN A 224 12.05 5.27 7.39
C ASN A 224 11.05 6.10 8.21
N VAL A 225 9.77 5.96 7.85
CA VAL A 225 8.64 6.58 8.54
C VAL A 225 7.49 5.60 8.67
N ALA A 226 6.57 5.91 9.59
CA ALA A 226 5.25 5.30 9.69
C ALA A 226 4.19 6.37 9.93
N GLN A 227 2.93 6.06 9.60
CA GLN A 227 1.76 6.90 9.80
C GLN A 227 0.75 6.19 10.69
N LEU A 228 0.01 6.94 11.49
CA LEU A 228 -1.11 6.50 12.33
C LEU A 228 -2.26 7.49 12.17
N CYS A 229 -3.37 7.06 11.59
CA CYS A 229 -4.56 7.89 11.36
C CYS A 229 -5.76 7.33 12.15
N VAL A 230 -6.41 8.15 12.96
CA VAL A 230 -7.71 7.80 13.53
C VAL A 230 -8.80 8.30 12.59
N LEU A 231 -9.57 7.36 12.06
CA LEU A 231 -10.67 7.61 11.14
C LEU A 231 -12.01 7.38 11.86
N LYS A 232 -12.86 8.41 11.88
CA LYS A 232 -14.26 8.30 12.30
C LYS A 232 -15.09 7.70 11.16
N ILE A 233 -15.89 6.68 11.44
CA ILE A 233 -16.82 6.08 10.48
C ILE A 233 -18.09 6.93 10.41
N ASN A 234 -18.43 7.40 9.21
CA ASN A 234 -19.62 8.19 8.96
C ASN A 234 -20.88 7.30 8.88
N GLN A 235 -22.02 7.82 9.34
CA GLN A 235 -23.28 7.11 9.26
C GLN A 235 -23.81 7.16 7.81
N THR A 236 -24.14 5.99 7.25
CA THR A 236 -24.94 5.89 6.03
C THR A 236 -26.43 5.95 6.36
N GLU A 237 -27.25 6.56 5.49
CA GLU A 237 -28.70 6.71 5.72
C GLU A 237 -29.43 5.36 5.90
N GLU A 238 -28.92 4.29 5.31
CA GLU A 238 -29.42 2.91 5.50
C GLU A 238 -29.43 2.47 6.97
N ASN A 239 -28.51 2.98 7.80
CA ASN A 239 -28.44 2.68 9.23
C ASN A 239 -29.40 3.52 10.10
N ALA A 240 -30.00 4.59 9.56
CA ALA A 240 -30.87 5.50 10.31
C ALA A 240 -32.32 4.98 10.44
N ASN A 241 -32.78 4.13 9.51
CA ASN A 241 -34.19 3.74 9.36
C ASN A 241 -34.57 2.40 10.02
N LEU A 242 -33.69 1.79 10.82
CA LEU A 242 -33.98 0.54 11.54
C LEU A 242 -34.54 0.84 12.95
N PRO A 243 -35.72 0.29 13.34
CA PRO A 243 -36.32 0.57 14.63
C PRO A 243 -35.46 0.05 15.79
N ALA A 244 -35.35 0.85 16.86
CA ALA A 244 -34.47 0.64 18.01
C ALA A 244 -34.89 -0.51 18.96
N ARG A 245 -35.15 -1.71 18.43
CA ARG A 245 -35.67 -2.87 19.18
C ARG A 245 -34.60 -3.77 19.82
N SER A 246 -33.36 -3.27 20.00
CA SER A 246 -32.28 -4.02 20.68
C SER A 246 -31.44 -3.14 21.64
N SER A 247 -32.02 -2.05 22.15
CA SER A 247 -31.34 -1.05 22.99
C SER A 247 -31.17 -1.48 24.45
N MET A 248 -30.60 -2.67 24.71
CA MET A 248 -30.22 -3.10 26.07
C MET A 248 -28.72 -3.38 26.25
N TYR A 249 -27.94 -3.43 25.15
CA TYR A 249 -26.47 -3.62 25.18
C TYR A 249 -25.69 -2.70 24.24
N HIS A 250 -26.33 -1.72 23.59
CA HIS A 250 -25.61 -0.69 22.84
C HIS A 250 -25.01 0.34 23.79
N THR A 251 -23.92 -0.05 24.48
CA THR A 251 -22.93 0.92 24.92
C THR A 251 -22.46 1.73 23.71
N SER A 252 -22.16 3.01 23.91
CA SER A 252 -21.76 3.94 22.85
C SER A 252 -20.39 3.57 22.28
N GLN A 253 -20.32 2.51 21.48
CA GLN A 253 -19.09 2.03 20.86
C GLN A 253 -18.49 3.13 19.99
N SER A 254 -17.22 3.44 20.26
CA SER A 254 -16.47 4.46 19.55
C SER A 254 -16.42 4.09 18.07
N ARG A 255 -17.10 4.87 17.21
CA ARG A 255 -17.08 4.70 15.74
C ARG A 255 -15.79 5.25 15.13
N HIS A 256 -14.67 4.87 15.72
CA HIS A 256 -13.33 5.22 15.27
C HIS A 256 -12.54 3.94 15.03
N VAL A 257 -11.70 3.95 14.00
CA VAL A 257 -10.72 2.90 13.72
C VAL A 257 -9.35 3.56 13.59
N LEU A 258 -8.35 2.97 14.22
CA LEU A 258 -6.96 3.38 14.04
C LEU A 258 -6.36 2.63 12.86
N VAL A 259 -5.83 3.37 11.88
CA VAL A 259 -5.15 2.84 10.70
C VAL A 259 -3.68 3.21 10.77
N GLY A 260 -2.81 2.20 10.85
CA GLY A 260 -1.37 2.35 10.74
C GLY A 260 -0.86 1.95 9.36
N ASN A 261 0.14 2.67 8.87
CA ASN A 261 0.88 2.35 7.64
C ASN A 261 2.40 2.47 7.89
N ILE A 262 3.18 1.47 7.48
CA ILE A 262 4.63 1.44 7.65
C ILE A 262 5.35 0.85 6.43
N HIS A 263 6.56 1.35 6.13
CA HIS A 263 7.53 0.68 5.29
C HIS A 263 8.83 0.47 6.09
N VAL A 264 9.03 -0.75 6.59
CA VAL A 264 10.16 -1.17 7.43
C VAL A 264 11.45 -1.24 6.61
N LEU A 265 12.60 -0.98 7.24
CA LEU A 265 13.92 -1.00 6.60
C LEU A 265 14.16 -2.27 5.78
N PHE A 266 14.46 -2.11 4.49
CA PHE A 266 14.76 -3.21 3.56
C PHE A 266 15.92 -4.11 4.02
N ASN A 267 17.06 -3.53 4.41
CA ASN A 267 18.33 -4.23 4.61
C ASN A 267 18.21 -5.44 5.56
N PRO A 268 18.40 -6.69 5.07
CA PRO A 268 18.17 -7.88 5.88
C PRO A 268 19.14 -8.01 7.06
N ASN A 269 20.36 -7.48 6.94
CA ASN A 269 21.40 -7.57 7.99
C ASN A 269 21.15 -6.65 9.19
N ARG A 270 20.07 -5.86 9.19
CA ARG A 270 19.73 -4.85 10.20
C ARG A 270 18.44 -5.18 10.97
N GLY A 271 18.34 -6.41 11.46
CA GLY A 271 17.26 -6.85 12.34
C GLY A 271 17.10 -6.00 13.60
N ASP A 272 18.20 -5.39 14.07
CA ASP A 272 18.22 -4.41 15.15
C ASP A 272 17.33 -3.20 14.86
N VAL A 273 17.46 -2.61 13.67
CA VAL A 273 16.64 -1.48 13.25
C VAL A 273 15.22 -1.93 12.93
N LYS A 274 15.03 -3.07 12.24
CA LYS A 274 13.69 -3.58 11.90
C LYS A 274 12.84 -3.81 13.16
N LEU A 275 13.38 -4.47 14.19
CA LEU A 275 12.66 -4.69 15.45
C LEU A 275 12.38 -3.38 16.18
N GLY A 276 13.35 -2.45 16.23
CA GLY A 276 13.14 -1.14 16.87
C GLY A 276 12.02 -0.34 16.20
N GLN A 277 11.97 -0.34 14.85
CA GLN A 277 10.92 0.31 14.06
C GLN A 277 9.54 -0.29 14.37
N ILE A 278 9.43 -1.61 14.33
CA ILE A 278 8.17 -2.33 14.55
C ILE A 278 7.70 -2.19 16.00
N ARG A 279 8.59 -2.36 16.99
CA ARG A 279 8.30 -2.15 18.42
C ARG A 279 7.70 -0.77 18.66
N LEU A 280 8.35 0.28 18.16
CA LEU A 280 7.88 1.66 18.35
C LEU A 280 6.55 1.94 17.63
N PHE A 281 6.36 1.39 16.43
CA PHE A 281 5.09 1.50 15.69
C PHE A 281 3.92 0.85 16.45
N LEU A 282 4.15 -0.33 17.03
CA LEU A 282 3.16 -1.04 17.84
C LEU A 282 2.88 -0.34 19.18
N GLU A 283 3.91 0.17 19.83
CA GLU A 283 3.83 0.99 21.06
C GLU A 283 2.96 2.24 20.82
N LYS A 284 3.24 3.02 19.77
CA LYS A 284 2.46 4.22 19.41
C LYS A 284 1.04 3.88 18.96
N ALA A 285 0.85 2.78 18.23
CA ALA A 285 -0.48 2.34 17.84
C ALA A 285 -1.33 1.93 19.05
N TYR A 286 -0.74 1.27 20.05
CA TYR A 286 -1.41 0.93 21.31
C TYR A 286 -1.77 2.17 22.13
N GLU A 287 -0.79 3.06 22.39
CA GLU A 287 -1.03 4.32 23.11
C GLU A 287 -2.17 5.15 22.48
N LEU A 288 -2.20 5.21 21.14
CA LEU A 288 -3.22 5.96 20.42
C LEU A 288 -4.58 5.26 20.41
N SER A 289 -4.63 3.92 20.34
CA SER A 289 -5.87 3.16 20.51
C SER A 289 -6.50 3.43 21.89
N GLU A 290 -5.72 3.30 22.96
CA GLU A 290 -6.15 3.53 24.34
C GLU A 290 -6.62 4.98 24.56
N LYS A 291 -5.87 5.96 24.04
CA LYS A 291 -6.22 7.39 24.09
C LYS A 291 -7.58 7.72 23.46
N TRP A 292 -8.04 6.92 22.50
CA TRP A 292 -9.35 7.06 21.85
C TRP A 292 -10.43 6.11 22.41
N GLY A 293 -10.14 5.44 23.54
CA GLY A 293 -11.07 4.58 24.27
C GLY A 293 -10.99 3.10 23.89
N GLY A 294 -9.80 2.60 23.58
CA GLY A 294 -9.56 1.20 23.17
C GLY A 294 -10.12 0.91 21.78
N ILE A 295 -9.86 1.79 20.80
CA ILE A 295 -10.44 1.65 19.46
C ILE A 295 -9.77 0.56 18.64
N PRO A 296 -10.51 -0.16 17.77
CA PRO A 296 -9.93 -1.21 16.94
C PRO A 296 -8.81 -0.70 16.04
N VAL A 297 -7.80 -1.52 15.81
CA VAL A 297 -6.57 -1.16 15.11
C VAL A 297 -6.38 -2.03 13.86
N ILE A 298 -6.02 -1.39 12.74
CA ILE A 298 -5.60 -2.02 11.49
C ILE A 298 -4.20 -1.51 11.15
N LEU A 299 -3.23 -2.40 10.97
CA LEU A 299 -1.85 -2.05 10.63
C LEU A 299 -1.48 -2.68 9.28
N GLY A 300 -1.44 -1.86 8.23
CA GLY A 300 -0.91 -2.23 6.92
C GLY A 300 0.56 -1.88 6.78
N GLY A 301 1.29 -2.59 5.92
CA GLY A 301 2.65 -2.17 5.56
C GLY A 301 3.49 -3.23 4.85
N ASP A 302 4.59 -2.75 4.26
CA ASP A 302 5.72 -3.59 3.85
C ASP A 302 6.66 -3.73 5.05
N LEU A 303 6.65 -4.92 5.68
CA LEU A 303 7.47 -5.24 6.83
C LEU A 303 8.88 -5.73 6.45
N ASN A 304 9.16 -5.89 5.15
CA ASN A 304 10.40 -6.45 4.63
C ASN A 304 10.84 -7.72 5.41
N SER A 305 9.89 -8.59 5.75
CA SER A 305 10.06 -9.76 6.63
C SER A 305 9.08 -10.87 6.25
N VAL A 306 9.52 -12.12 6.24
CA VAL A 306 8.72 -13.29 5.77
C VAL A 306 7.87 -13.94 6.89
N PRO A 307 6.86 -14.77 6.59
CA PRO A 307 5.99 -15.37 7.60
C PRO A 307 6.71 -16.21 8.67
N GLU A 308 7.81 -16.88 8.33
CA GLU A 308 8.62 -17.64 9.32
C GLU A 308 9.70 -16.80 10.03
N SER A 309 9.59 -15.47 9.99
CA SER A 309 10.56 -14.55 10.59
C SER A 309 10.30 -14.30 12.09
N ALA A 310 11.36 -13.88 12.81
CA ALA A 310 11.25 -13.45 14.20
C ALA A 310 10.38 -12.18 14.34
N VAL A 311 10.36 -11.33 13.31
CA VAL A 311 9.44 -10.19 13.19
C VAL A 311 7.97 -10.66 13.18
N TYR A 312 7.65 -11.65 12.34
CA TYR A 312 6.29 -12.18 12.25
C TYR A 312 5.87 -12.85 13.57
N GLN A 313 6.77 -13.62 14.19
CA GLN A 313 6.55 -14.22 15.50
C GLN A 313 6.27 -13.16 16.57
N PHE A 314 7.02 -12.04 16.59
CA PHE A 314 6.81 -10.96 17.55
C PHE A 314 5.39 -10.38 17.44
N LEU A 315 4.97 -10.03 16.22
CA LEU A 315 3.62 -9.51 15.92
C LEU A 315 2.50 -10.49 16.33
N ALA A 316 2.64 -11.77 15.99
CA ALA A 316 1.61 -12.78 16.22
C ALA A 316 1.51 -13.26 17.68
N SER A 317 2.63 -13.31 18.41
CA SER A 317 2.68 -13.82 19.80
C SER A 317 2.80 -12.73 20.86
N SER A 318 2.88 -11.46 20.44
CA SER A 318 3.08 -10.29 21.29
C SER A 318 4.38 -10.27 22.10
N GLN A 319 5.28 -11.25 21.93
CA GLN A 319 6.53 -11.39 22.70
C GLN A 319 7.67 -11.99 21.85
N LEU A 320 8.92 -11.61 22.15
CA LEU A 320 10.11 -12.16 21.50
C LEU A 320 11.36 -12.05 22.38
N ASP A 321 12.06 -13.15 22.71
CA ASP A 321 13.43 -13.06 23.24
C ASP A 321 14.42 -12.93 22.07
N ILE A 322 14.92 -11.72 21.88
CA ILE A 322 15.82 -11.34 20.79
C ILE A 322 17.07 -12.26 20.73
N ARG A 323 17.54 -12.77 21.87
CA ARG A 323 18.78 -13.56 21.97
C ARG A 323 18.68 -14.94 21.32
N LEU A 324 17.46 -15.43 21.10
CA LEU A 324 17.21 -16.72 20.45
C LEU A 324 17.39 -16.64 18.92
N HIS A 325 17.60 -15.44 18.36
CA HIS A 325 17.66 -15.22 16.93
C HIS A 325 18.96 -14.50 16.49
N ASP A 326 19.50 -14.89 15.34
CA ASP A 326 20.58 -14.16 14.67
C ASP A 326 20.05 -12.81 14.17
N ARG A 327 20.68 -11.72 14.61
CA ARG A 327 20.36 -10.34 14.22
C ARG A 327 20.32 -10.09 12.71
N ARG A 328 21.00 -10.91 11.90
CA ARG A 328 21.03 -10.81 10.43
C ARG A 328 19.91 -11.61 9.75
N ASN A 329 19.24 -12.50 10.48
CA ASN A 329 18.17 -13.36 9.96
C ASN A 329 16.80 -13.06 10.61
N ILE A 330 16.69 -11.99 11.41
CA ILE A 330 15.45 -11.55 12.07
C ILE A 330 14.25 -11.43 11.12
N SER A 331 14.47 -10.99 9.88
CA SER A 331 13.44 -10.86 8.85
C SER A 331 13.26 -12.09 7.96
N GLY A 332 14.10 -13.12 8.10
CA GLY A 332 14.10 -14.35 7.27
C GLY A 332 14.40 -14.16 5.77
N GLN A 333 14.56 -12.92 5.28
CA GLN A 333 14.78 -12.62 3.85
C GLN A 333 15.99 -13.35 3.25
N MET A 334 17.05 -13.57 4.03
CA MET A 334 18.27 -14.26 3.56
C MET A 334 18.02 -15.72 3.17
N ALA A 335 17.12 -16.41 3.86
CA ALA A 335 16.74 -17.78 3.51
C ALA A 335 15.95 -17.82 2.18
N SER A 336 15.04 -16.87 1.97
CA SER A 336 14.21 -16.80 0.76
C SER A 336 15.00 -16.48 -0.52
N GLN A 337 16.07 -15.67 -0.43
CA GLN A 337 16.97 -15.41 -1.58
C GLN A 337 17.67 -16.68 -2.11
N SER A 338 17.58 -17.81 -1.40
CA SER A 338 18.22 -19.09 -1.73
C SER A 338 17.39 -20.01 -2.63
N PHE A 339 16.40 -19.51 -3.39
CA PHE A 339 15.61 -20.30 -4.36
C PHE A 339 16.44 -21.03 -5.45
N ARG A 340 17.75 -20.73 -5.59
CA ARG A 340 18.69 -21.48 -6.42
C ARG A 340 19.24 -22.77 -5.78
N SER A 341 18.91 -23.09 -4.52
CA SER A 341 19.45 -24.28 -3.84
C SER A 341 18.46 -24.96 -2.88
N MET A 342 17.36 -25.51 -3.40
CA MET A 342 16.49 -26.44 -2.68
C MET A 342 17.19 -27.79 -2.34
N ALA A 343 18.45 -27.98 -2.78
CA ALA A 343 19.25 -29.18 -2.57
C ALA A 343 20.26 -29.09 -1.40
N ARG A 344 20.12 -28.11 -0.49
CA ARG A 344 21.01 -27.94 0.68
C ARG A 344 20.31 -27.64 2.02
N SER A 345 19.19 -28.32 2.27
CA SER A 345 18.79 -28.61 3.66
C SER A 345 19.59 -29.81 4.18
N TYR A 346 19.79 -29.89 5.51
CA TYR A 346 20.61 -30.91 6.20
C TYR A 346 22.13 -30.82 6.02
N ARG A 347 22.75 -29.65 6.31
CA ARG A 347 24.08 -29.53 6.95
C ARG A 347 24.53 -28.08 7.20
N THR A 348 23.67 -27.23 7.76
CA THR A 348 24.16 -26.11 8.58
C THR A 348 24.45 -26.66 9.97
N ILE A 349 25.69 -27.11 10.18
CA ILE A 349 26.21 -27.33 11.53
C ILE A 349 26.07 -26.00 12.27
N SER A 350 25.27 -25.99 13.32
CA SER A 350 25.11 -24.82 14.19
C SER A 350 26.49 -24.34 14.62
N ARG A 351 26.90 -23.15 14.16
CA ARG A 351 27.93 -22.34 14.82
C ARG A 351 27.20 -21.52 15.87
N PRO A 352 27.10 -21.98 17.12
CA PRO A 352 26.28 -21.31 18.11
C PRO A 352 27.01 -20.01 18.49
N PHE A 353 26.28 -18.89 18.53
CA PHE A 353 26.73 -17.62 19.11
C PHE A 353 27.83 -16.79 18.40
N MET A 354 28.12 -16.96 17.09
CA MET A 354 29.12 -16.06 16.44
C MET A 354 28.60 -14.67 16.02
N TYR A 355 27.26 -14.46 15.97
CA TYR A 355 26.65 -13.15 15.71
C TYR A 355 25.87 -12.65 16.93
N ARG A 356 26.56 -12.56 18.07
CA ARG A 356 26.00 -11.94 19.28
C ARG A 356 25.64 -10.49 18.98
N TRP A 357 24.46 -10.11 19.43
CA TRP A 357 24.01 -8.73 19.49
C TRP A 357 24.97 -7.89 20.34
N THR A 358 25.36 -6.72 19.84
CA THR A 358 26.02 -5.70 20.66
C THR A 358 25.00 -5.04 21.61
N HIS A 359 25.47 -4.43 22.70
CA HIS A 359 24.61 -3.69 23.63
C HIS A 359 23.83 -2.56 22.92
N GLU A 360 24.42 -1.94 21.90
CA GLU A 360 23.78 -0.89 21.10
C GLU A 360 22.72 -1.46 20.14
N GLU A 361 22.98 -2.60 19.49
CA GLU A 361 21.98 -3.28 18.66
C GLU A 361 20.79 -3.77 19.50
N LEU A 362 21.02 -4.27 20.73
CA LEU A 362 19.95 -4.61 21.68
C LEU A 362 19.15 -3.36 22.08
N ARG A 363 19.83 -2.25 22.42
CA ARG A 363 19.19 -0.99 22.78
C ARG A 363 18.33 -0.43 21.64
N LEU A 364 18.80 -0.52 20.39
CA LEU A 364 18.02 -0.10 19.22
C LEU A 364 16.77 -0.98 19.02
N ALA A 365 16.90 -2.30 19.16
CA ALA A 365 15.76 -3.21 19.03
C ALA A 365 14.73 -3.05 20.16
N ALA A 366 15.20 -2.99 21.42
CA ALA A 366 14.36 -2.99 22.63
C ALA A 366 14.01 -1.60 23.18
N GLY A 367 14.56 -0.53 22.61
CA GLY A 367 14.39 0.86 23.08
C GLY A 367 15.19 1.20 24.36
N SER A 368 15.76 0.23 25.05
CA SER A 368 16.43 0.41 26.35
C SER A 368 17.60 -0.56 26.57
N TYR A 369 18.55 -0.17 27.41
CA TYR A 369 19.72 -1.01 27.75
C TYR A 369 19.31 -2.20 28.62
N GLY A 370 19.93 -3.36 28.38
CA GLY A 370 19.73 -4.58 29.17
C GLY A 370 18.45 -5.37 28.86
N VAL A 371 17.46 -4.76 28.20
CA VAL A 371 16.25 -5.45 27.77
C VAL A 371 16.54 -6.35 26.57
N THR A 372 16.05 -7.58 26.64
CA THR A 372 16.27 -8.64 25.63
C THR A 372 14.98 -9.36 25.22
N SER A 373 13.95 -9.33 26.08
CA SER A 373 12.59 -9.71 25.74
C SER A 373 11.81 -8.49 25.28
N LEU A 374 11.30 -8.51 24.05
CA LEU A 374 10.31 -7.57 23.55
C LEU A 374 8.91 -8.01 23.94
N SER A 375 8.03 -7.04 24.15
CA SER A 375 6.58 -7.26 24.27
C SER A 375 5.78 -6.09 23.67
N HIS A 376 4.56 -6.36 23.22
CA HIS A 376 3.54 -5.35 22.90
C HIS A 376 2.18 -5.78 23.43
N GLN A 377 1.23 -4.84 23.50
CA GLN A 377 -0.08 -5.04 24.14
C GLN A 377 -1.19 -5.33 23.11
N LEU A 378 -1.01 -4.95 21.84
CA LEU A 378 -1.95 -5.26 20.76
C LEU A 378 -2.01 -6.77 20.51
N LYS A 379 -3.19 -7.38 20.63
CA LYS A 379 -3.44 -8.76 20.20
C LYS A 379 -3.69 -8.77 18.70
N LEU A 380 -2.65 -9.02 17.91
CA LEU A 380 -2.74 -8.93 16.45
C LEU A 380 -2.98 -10.27 15.77
N SER A 381 -3.81 -10.27 14.73
CA SER A 381 -3.98 -11.38 13.79
C SER A 381 -3.72 -10.88 12.37
N SER A 382 -3.10 -11.73 11.55
CA SER A 382 -2.95 -11.46 10.12
C SER A 382 -4.29 -11.71 9.40
N ALA A 383 -4.73 -10.71 8.64
CA ALA A 383 -5.90 -10.75 7.77
C ALA A 383 -5.95 -12.01 6.89
N TYR A 384 -4.79 -12.43 6.37
CA TYR A 384 -4.71 -13.52 5.40
C TYR A 384 -4.78 -14.90 6.05
N ILE A 385 -4.18 -15.10 7.23
CA ILE A 385 -4.29 -16.37 7.99
C ILE A 385 -5.73 -16.62 8.46
N ALA A 386 -6.47 -15.58 8.81
CA ALA A 386 -7.86 -15.71 9.29
C ALA A 386 -8.84 -16.27 8.26
N ILE A 387 -8.49 -16.25 6.96
CA ILE A 387 -9.35 -16.69 5.86
C ILE A 387 -8.77 -17.93 5.18
N PRO A 388 -9.55 -19.02 5.01
CA PRO A 388 -9.13 -20.18 4.21
C PRO A 388 -8.75 -19.76 2.79
N GLY A 389 -7.57 -20.19 2.33
CA GLY A 389 -7.06 -19.88 0.99
C GLY A 389 -6.63 -21.12 0.21
N SER A 390 -6.50 -20.97 -1.11
CA SER A 390 -6.06 -22.06 -2.00
C SER A 390 -4.59 -22.37 -1.79
N SER A 391 -4.20 -23.65 -1.75
CA SER A 391 -2.78 -24.09 -1.77
C SER A 391 -2.01 -23.69 -3.03
N ARG A 392 -2.71 -23.16 -4.06
CA ARG A 392 -2.07 -22.52 -5.22
C ARG A 392 -1.60 -21.10 -4.95
N CYS A 393 -2.19 -20.42 -3.97
CA CYS A 393 -1.92 -19.01 -3.64
C CYS A 393 -1.32 -18.83 -2.23
N ARG A 394 -1.50 -19.80 -1.32
CA ARG A 394 -1.01 -19.78 0.06
C ARG A 394 0.15 -20.71 0.32
N ASP A 395 1.00 -20.31 1.26
CA ASP A 395 2.11 -21.08 1.77
C ASP A 395 1.67 -22.04 2.91
N ARG A 396 2.64 -22.62 3.60
CA ARG A 396 2.43 -23.54 4.75
C ARG A 396 1.96 -22.85 6.04
N CYS A 397 2.13 -21.53 6.12
CA CYS A 397 1.70 -20.70 7.25
C CYS A 397 0.27 -20.16 7.04
N GLY A 398 -0.29 -20.29 5.82
CA GLY A 398 -1.58 -19.74 5.43
C GLY A 398 -1.49 -18.33 4.83
N GLU A 399 -0.29 -17.75 4.81
CA GLU A 399 -0.02 -16.47 4.17
C GLU A 399 0.08 -16.62 2.64
N PRO A 400 -0.01 -15.54 1.85
CA PRO A 400 0.28 -15.61 0.43
C PRO A 400 1.66 -16.21 0.12
N ILE A 401 1.82 -16.87 -1.03
CA ILE A 401 3.11 -17.39 -1.49
C ILE A 401 4.07 -16.25 -1.84
N ALA A 402 3.55 -15.16 -2.41
CA ALA A 402 4.32 -13.94 -2.65
C ALA A 402 3.41 -12.71 -2.69
N THR A 403 3.76 -11.70 -1.91
CA THR A 403 3.31 -10.33 -2.13
C THR A 403 4.32 -9.56 -2.96
N SER A 404 5.63 -9.83 -2.81
CA SER A 404 6.71 -9.23 -3.61
C SER A 404 7.50 -10.26 -4.42
N TYR A 405 7.80 -9.93 -5.68
CA TYR A 405 8.48 -10.82 -6.63
C TYR A 405 9.20 -10.06 -7.76
N HIS A 406 10.53 -10.11 -7.72
CA HIS A 406 11.44 -9.57 -8.74
C HIS A 406 12.59 -10.56 -9.01
N SER A 407 13.65 -10.16 -9.74
CA SER A 407 14.69 -11.09 -10.22
C SER A 407 15.50 -11.84 -9.14
N SER A 408 15.47 -11.36 -7.89
CA SER A 408 16.30 -11.84 -6.77
C SER A 408 15.52 -12.22 -5.50
N PHE A 409 14.20 -12.01 -5.44
CA PHE A 409 13.36 -12.37 -4.31
C PHE A 409 11.95 -12.72 -4.78
N MET A 410 11.33 -13.71 -4.15
CA MET A 410 9.90 -14.05 -4.28
C MET A 410 9.41 -14.47 -2.89
N GLY A 411 8.43 -13.76 -2.34
CA GLY A 411 7.90 -14.07 -1.01
C GLY A 411 6.96 -13.01 -0.48
N THR A 412 6.37 -13.29 0.68
CA THR A 412 5.46 -12.37 1.38
C THR A 412 6.24 -11.47 2.33
N VAL A 413 6.01 -10.17 2.19
CA VAL A 413 6.59 -9.10 3.03
C VAL A 413 5.58 -7.99 3.35
N ASP A 414 4.47 -7.94 2.60
CA ASP A 414 3.37 -7.01 2.80
C ASP A 414 2.29 -7.71 3.65
N TYR A 415 1.75 -7.02 4.66
CA TYR A 415 0.74 -7.59 5.57
C TYR A 415 -0.37 -6.59 5.87
N ILE A 416 -1.49 -7.11 6.34
CA ILE A 416 -2.52 -6.35 7.05
C ILE A 416 -2.80 -7.09 8.36
N TRP A 417 -2.43 -6.48 9.47
CA TRP A 417 -2.71 -6.96 10.81
C TRP A 417 -3.92 -6.23 11.37
N HIS A 418 -4.69 -6.88 12.24
CA HIS A 418 -5.82 -6.27 12.93
C HIS A 418 -5.95 -6.79 14.37
N THR A 419 -6.61 -6.01 15.23
CA THR A 419 -7.00 -6.44 16.59
C THR A 419 -8.29 -7.26 16.60
N GLU A 420 -8.61 -7.89 17.74
CA GLU A 420 -9.66 -8.92 17.87
C GLU A 420 -11.11 -8.40 17.71
N GLU A 421 -11.33 -7.08 17.78
CA GLU A 421 -12.63 -6.44 17.55
C GLU A 421 -13.01 -6.40 16.06
N LEU A 422 -12.03 -6.58 15.17
CA LEU A 422 -12.22 -6.65 13.72
C LEU A 422 -12.15 -8.10 13.28
N VAL A 423 -13.10 -8.52 12.44
CA VAL A 423 -13.15 -9.90 11.93
C VAL A 423 -13.09 -9.90 10.40
N PRO A 424 -12.06 -10.52 9.80
CA PRO A 424 -11.97 -10.71 8.36
C PRO A 424 -13.17 -11.47 7.79
N VAL A 425 -13.85 -10.86 6.81
CA VAL A 425 -14.95 -11.48 6.06
C VAL A 425 -14.41 -12.14 4.80
N ARG A 426 -13.47 -11.50 4.11
CA ARG A 426 -12.81 -12.04 2.91
C ARG A 426 -11.46 -11.35 2.64
N VAL A 427 -10.56 -12.05 1.97
CA VAL A 427 -9.30 -11.48 1.45
C VAL A 427 -9.15 -11.74 -0.05
N LEU A 428 -8.42 -10.87 -0.72
CA LEU A 428 -8.13 -10.99 -2.14
C LEU A 428 -6.89 -11.87 -2.32
N GLU A 429 -7.05 -13.03 -2.95
CA GLU A 429 -5.95 -13.96 -3.21
C GLU A 429 -4.87 -13.32 -4.09
N THR A 430 -3.61 -13.64 -3.82
CA THR A 430 -2.52 -13.32 -4.75
C THR A 430 -2.60 -14.21 -5.99
N LEU A 431 -1.78 -13.89 -7.01
CA LEU A 431 -1.73 -14.71 -8.22
C LEU A 431 -1.21 -16.12 -7.88
N PRO A 432 -1.84 -17.20 -8.38
CA PRO A 432 -1.34 -18.56 -8.20
C PRO A 432 0.14 -18.75 -8.55
N VAL A 433 0.82 -19.62 -7.82
CA VAL A 433 2.27 -19.88 -7.94
C VAL A 433 2.72 -20.31 -9.34
N ASP A 434 1.87 -21.01 -10.09
CA ASP A 434 2.14 -21.37 -11.48
C ASP A 434 2.10 -20.17 -12.42
N ILE A 435 1.33 -19.12 -12.09
CA ILE A 435 1.27 -17.85 -12.83
C ILE A 435 2.49 -17.01 -12.48
N LEU A 436 2.81 -16.88 -11.19
CA LEU A 436 4.03 -16.21 -10.71
C LEU A 436 5.28 -16.78 -11.41
N ARG A 437 5.49 -18.10 -11.36
CA ARG A 437 6.63 -18.75 -12.03
C ARG A 437 6.68 -18.50 -13.55
N ARG A 438 5.55 -18.22 -14.20
CA ARG A 438 5.47 -17.88 -15.63
C ARG A 438 5.74 -16.40 -15.93
N THR A 439 5.42 -15.45 -15.03
CA THR A 439 5.69 -14.02 -15.26
C THR A 439 7.18 -13.67 -15.13
N LYS A 440 7.94 -14.44 -14.34
CA LYS A 440 9.38 -14.23 -14.07
C LYS A 440 9.71 -12.92 -13.34
N GLY A 441 8.74 -12.36 -12.64
CA GLY A 441 8.86 -11.13 -11.84
C GLY A 441 7.88 -10.05 -12.28
N PHE A 442 7.83 -8.99 -11.49
CA PHE A 442 7.00 -7.82 -11.72
C PHE A 442 7.83 -6.54 -11.67
N PRO A 443 7.38 -5.44 -12.31
CA PRO A 443 6.15 -5.29 -13.10
C PRO A 443 6.15 -6.07 -14.42
N SER A 444 4.98 -6.45 -14.95
CA SER A 444 4.88 -7.27 -16.17
C SER A 444 4.02 -6.66 -17.30
N LYS A 445 3.94 -7.35 -18.44
CA LYS A 445 3.04 -6.98 -19.56
C LYS A 445 1.56 -7.03 -19.16
N TRP A 446 1.21 -8.06 -18.39
CA TRP A 446 -0.17 -8.49 -18.16
C TRP A 446 -0.75 -7.95 -16.87
N THR A 447 0.11 -7.68 -15.89
CA THR A 447 -0.25 -7.27 -14.55
C THR A 447 0.88 -6.49 -13.90
N TRP A 448 0.50 -5.52 -13.07
CA TRP A 448 1.37 -4.63 -12.31
C TRP A 448 1.88 -5.28 -11.00
N LEU A 449 1.28 -6.40 -10.59
CA LEU A 449 1.22 -6.84 -9.19
C LEU A 449 2.50 -7.37 -8.56
N CYS A 450 3.08 -6.55 -7.69
CA CYS A 450 3.69 -6.98 -6.44
C CYS A 450 3.38 -5.92 -5.38
N GLY A 451 2.82 -6.33 -4.23
CA GLY A 451 2.58 -5.49 -3.06
C GLY A 451 1.13 -5.47 -2.54
N LEU A 452 0.11 -5.73 -3.38
CA LEU A 452 -1.28 -5.50 -2.95
C LEU A 452 -1.90 -6.63 -2.12
N CYS A 453 -1.95 -6.41 -0.81
CA CYS A 453 -2.85 -7.08 0.11
C CYS A 453 -4.21 -6.36 0.16
N ALA A 454 -5.33 -7.08 0.17
CA ALA A 454 -6.66 -6.49 0.36
C ALA A 454 -7.60 -7.39 1.16
N ILE A 455 -8.36 -6.78 2.07
CA ILE A 455 -9.30 -7.41 2.99
C ILE A 455 -10.65 -6.66 3.01
N THR A 456 -11.74 -7.39 3.25
CA THR A 456 -13.06 -6.87 3.69
C THR A 456 -13.45 -7.51 5.02
#